data_AF-A0A6A6MPZ2-F1
#
_entry.id   AF-A0A6A6MPZ2-F1
#
_cell.length_a   1.000
_cell.length_b   1.000
_cell.length_c   1.000
_cell.angle_alpha   90.00
_cell.angle_beta   90.00
_cell.angle_gamma   90.00
#
_symmetry.space_group_name_H-M   'P 1'
#
loop_
_entity.id
_entity.type
_entity.pdbx_description
1 polymer ?
#
loop_
_entity_poly.entity_id
_entity_poly.type
_entity_poly.pdbx_seq_one_letter_code
_entity_poly.pdbx_strand_id
1 'polypeptide(L)'
;MMQNVIRLCHTKSIVTVNGKFPGPGIVARDGEWFNADPEAVIKQALQTGGGPNVSDAHTINGFPGPLHKCPTKDTFKLEVAPGNTYLLRLINAALNDELLLGIANHILTVVEVDAIYVKPFDTVTIHIAPRQTANVLLKTKPHHANATFFTTATPYVSGPGTFDNSTVAGILEYIAAPRSNHSRKLPLQANFTCFE
;
A
#
# COMPACT_ATOMS: atom_id res chain seq x y z
N MET A 1 1.57 15.36 -13.52
CA MET A 1 2.11 15.90 -14.80
C MET A 1 3.62 15.97 -14.65
N MET A 2 4.39 15.71 -15.70
CA MET A 2 5.86 15.86 -15.61
C MET A 2 6.22 17.34 -15.71
N GLN A 3 7.07 17.81 -14.82
CA GLN A 3 7.60 19.17 -14.82
C GLN A 3 9.11 19.14 -14.89
N ASN A 4 9.69 19.92 -15.78
CA ASN A 4 11.14 20.02 -15.89
C ASN A 4 11.67 20.89 -14.76
N VAL A 5 12.52 20.32 -13.92
CA VAL A 5 13.21 21.02 -12.84
C VAL A 5 14.70 21.02 -13.11
N ILE A 6 15.29 22.20 -13.05
CA ILE A 6 16.72 22.43 -13.20
C ILE A 6 17.33 22.45 -11.82
N ARG A 7 18.26 21.54 -11.54
CA ARG A 7 19.05 21.53 -10.31
C ARG A 7 20.51 21.25 -10.66
N LEU A 8 21.42 22.09 -10.18
CA LEU A 8 22.87 21.95 -10.40
C LEU A 8 23.22 21.73 -11.88
N CYS A 9 22.68 22.58 -12.76
CA CYS A 9 22.87 22.54 -14.22
C CYS A 9 22.32 21.31 -14.95
N HIS A 10 21.61 20.42 -14.26
CA HIS A 10 20.90 19.30 -14.88
C HIS A 10 19.39 19.56 -14.88
N THR A 11 18.77 19.42 -16.05
CA THR A 11 17.32 19.37 -16.17
C THR A 11 16.86 17.93 -16.00
N LYS A 12 16.04 17.68 -14.98
CA LYS A 12 15.32 16.42 -14.84
C LYS A 12 13.82 16.69 -14.86
N SER A 13 13.09 15.89 -15.62
CA SER A 13 11.63 15.87 -15.56
C SER A 13 11.20 15.10 -14.32
N ILE A 14 10.54 15.78 -13.38
CA ILE A 14 10.04 15.20 -12.14
C ILE A 14 8.52 15.15 -12.17
N VAL A 15 7.94 14.15 -11.51
CA VAL A 15 6.48 14.03 -11.42
C VAL A 15 5.96 15.01 -10.39
N THR A 16 5.09 15.93 -10.82
CA THR A 16 4.35 16.82 -9.92
C THR A 16 2.87 16.44 -9.90
N VAL A 17 2.28 16.52 -8.70
CA VAL A 17 0.85 16.28 -8.48
C VAL A 17 0.25 17.61 -8.04
N ASN A 18 -0.70 18.13 -8.83
CA ASN A 18 -1.37 19.41 -8.56
C ASN A 18 -0.41 20.59 -8.30
N GLY A 19 0.71 20.67 -9.04
CA GLY A 19 1.70 21.75 -8.91
C GLY A 19 2.59 21.68 -7.65
N LYS A 20 2.46 20.64 -6.82
CA LYS A 20 3.33 20.39 -5.65
C LYS A 20 4.25 19.22 -5.92
N PHE A 21 5.51 19.36 -5.47
CA PHE A 21 6.53 18.33 -5.54
C PHE A 21 7.04 17.95 -4.14
N PRO A 22 6.99 16.66 -3.76
CA PRO A 22 5.93 15.71 -4.09
C PRO A 22 4.66 16.08 -3.30
N GLY A 23 3.47 15.90 -3.87
CA GLY A 23 2.23 16.01 -3.07
C GLY A 23 2.27 15.07 -1.86
N PRO A 24 1.42 15.27 -0.82
CA PRO A 24 1.43 14.41 0.37
C PRO A 24 1.34 12.95 -0.04
N GLY A 25 2.44 12.21 0.16
CA GLY A 25 2.56 10.81 -0.20
C GLY A 25 1.83 9.97 0.82
N ILE A 26 0.89 9.16 0.37
CA ILE A 26 0.22 8.19 1.24
C ILE A 26 1.04 6.92 1.17
N VAL A 27 1.67 6.57 2.29
CA VAL A 27 2.45 5.35 2.40
C VAL A 27 1.46 4.21 2.57
N ALA A 28 1.50 3.22 1.68
CA ALA A 28 0.87 1.92 1.89
C ALA A 28 2.02 0.94 2.13
N ARG A 29 2.17 0.55 3.39
CA ARG A 29 3.13 -0.45 3.84
C ARG A 29 2.40 -1.76 3.98
N ASP A 30 2.67 -2.68 3.08
CA ASP A 30 2.18 -4.03 3.22
C ASP A 30 3.14 -4.84 4.09
N GLY A 31 2.61 -5.68 4.95
CA GLY A 31 3.42 -6.47 5.87
C GLY A 31 2.69 -7.72 6.35
N GLU A 32 3.40 -8.51 7.15
CA GLU A 32 2.88 -9.74 7.74
C GLU A 32 2.71 -9.58 9.24
N TRP A 33 1.70 -10.24 9.79
CA TRP A 33 1.42 -10.31 11.21
C TRP A 33 1.57 -11.75 11.70
N PHE A 34 2.26 -11.91 12.83
CA PHE A 34 2.40 -13.17 13.55
C PHE A 34 1.87 -12.97 14.97
N ASN A 35 0.97 -13.84 15.42
CA ASN A 35 0.52 -13.90 16.81
C ASN A 35 1.64 -14.42 17.72
N ALA A 36 2.48 -15.31 17.20
CA ALA A 36 3.69 -15.75 17.86
C ALA A 36 4.80 -14.69 17.72
N ASP A 37 5.72 -14.66 18.68
CA ASP A 37 6.94 -13.86 18.58
C ASP A 37 7.75 -14.27 17.32
N PRO A 38 8.01 -13.35 16.37
CA PRO A 38 8.79 -13.65 15.17
C PRO A 38 10.16 -14.25 15.47
N GLU A 39 10.80 -13.87 16.58
CA GLU A 39 12.09 -14.44 17.00
C GLU A 39 11.95 -15.91 17.45
N ALA A 40 10.80 -16.28 18.02
CA ALA A 40 10.50 -17.68 18.32
C ALA A 40 10.24 -18.49 17.04
N VAL A 41 9.54 -17.91 16.06
CA VAL A 41 9.27 -18.56 14.76
C VAL A 41 10.57 -18.89 14.04
N ILE A 42 11.50 -17.92 13.92
CA ILE A 42 12.78 -18.17 13.26
C ILE A 42 13.66 -19.13 14.07
N LYS A 43 13.66 -19.05 15.40
CA LYS A 43 14.40 -19.97 16.26
C LYS A 43 13.94 -21.41 16.07
N GLN A 44 12.63 -21.66 15.98
CA GLN A 44 12.08 -22.99 15.70
C GLN A 44 12.53 -23.50 14.33
N ALA A 45 12.47 -22.66 13.29
CA ALA A 45 12.91 -23.02 11.94
C ALA A 45 14.40 -23.42 11.93
N LEU A 46 15.26 -22.62 12.58
CA LEU A 46 16.69 -22.91 12.70
C LEU A 46 17.00 -24.19 13.49
N GLN A 47 16.20 -24.51 14.51
CA GLN A 47 16.38 -25.72 15.31
C GLN A 47 15.95 -26.99 14.58
N THR A 48 14.88 -26.92 13.80
CA THR A 48 14.29 -28.08 13.11
C THR A 48 14.87 -28.31 11.71
N GLY A 49 15.46 -27.28 11.10
CA GLY A 49 15.87 -27.28 9.70
C GLY A 49 14.70 -27.17 8.70
N GLY A 50 13.48 -26.95 9.18
CA GLY A 50 12.30 -26.70 8.35
C GLY A 50 12.13 -25.23 7.98
N GLY A 51 11.12 -24.92 7.16
CA GLY A 51 10.72 -23.54 6.88
C GLY A 51 10.05 -22.86 8.09
N PRO A 52 10.05 -21.52 8.17
CA PRO A 52 9.30 -20.80 9.20
C PRO A 52 7.79 -21.04 9.04
N ASN A 53 7.05 -20.91 10.13
CA ASN A 53 5.60 -20.89 10.08
C ASN A 53 5.12 -19.73 9.20
N VAL A 54 3.96 -19.91 8.55
CA VAL A 54 3.29 -18.85 7.79
C VAL A 54 2.70 -17.80 8.72
N SER A 55 2.52 -16.58 8.22
CA SER A 55 1.89 -15.48 8.96
C SER A 55 0.41 -15.74 9.23
N ASP A 56 -0.11 -15.11 10.29
CA ASP A 56 -1.53 -15.18 10.66
C ASP A 56 -2.40 -14.23 9.82
N ALA A 57 -1.79 -13.14 9.31
CA ALA A 57 -2.45 -12.21 8.41
C ALA A 57 -1.45 -11.34 7.64
N HIS A 58 -1.83 -10.99 6.41
CA HIS A 58 -1.30 -9.81 5.74
C HIS A 58 -1.92 -8.52 6.30
N THR A 59 -1.18 -7.41 6.22
CA THR A 59 -1.60 -6.10 6.73
C THR A 59 -1.34 -5.00 5.71
N ILE A 60 -2.21 -3.99 5.64
CA ILE A 60 -1.98 -2.72 4.94
C ILE A 60 -1.85 -1.63 6.01
N ASN A 61 -0.69 -1.00 6.09
CA ASN A 61 -0.32 -0.04 7.14
C ASN A 61 -0.53 -0.58 8.57
N GLY A 62 -0.27 -1.87 8.77
CA GLY A 62 -0.44 -2.54 10.06
C GLY A 62 -1.88 -2.94 10.40
N PHE A 63 -2.84 -2.74 9.49
CA PHE A 63 -4.22 -3.19 9.67
C PHE A 63 -4.49 -4.45 8.83
N PRO A 64 -5.02 -5.54 9.43
CA PRO A 64 -5.40 -6.75 8.70
C PRO A 64 -6.66 -6.58 7.85
N GLY A 65 -7.41 -5.50 8.10
CA GLY A 65 -8.54 -5.11 7.27
C GLY A 65 -9.83 -5.89 7.56
N PRO A 66 -10.89 -5.62 6.78
CA PRO A 66 -12.23 -6.11 7.05
C PRO A 66 -12.47 -7.55 6.58
N LEU A 67 -11.54 -8.12 5.80
CA LEU A 67 -11.61 -9.50 5.31
C LEU A 67 -11.01 -10.51 6.31
N HIS A 68 -10.37 -10.02 7.37
CA HIS A 68 -9.77 -10.87 8.39
C HIS A 68 -10.85 -11.51 9.29
N LYS A 69 -10.57 -12.70 9.84
CA LYS A 69 -11.52 -13.49 10.65
C LYS A 69 -11.99 -12.76 11.90
N CYS A 70 -11.12 -11.94 12.47
CA CYS A 70 -11.47 -10.97 13.50
C CYS A 70 -11.60 -9.59 12.83
N PRO A 71 -12.83 -9.15 12.51
CA PRO A 71 -13.04 -7.84 11.92
C PRO A 71 -12.76 -6.76 12.96
N THR A 72 -11.61 -6.10 12.85
CA THR A 72 -11.31 -4.89 13.63
C THR A 72 -12.21 -3.75 13.18
N LYS A 73 -12.60 -2.87 14.12
CA LYS A 73 -13.15 -1.55 13.76
C LYS A 73 -12.14 -0.71 12.98
N ASP A 74 -10.86 -1.03 13.13
CA ASP A 74 -9.75 -0.31 12.54
C ASP A 74 -9.30 -1.01 11.25
N THR A 75 -9.67 -0.40 10.12
CA THR A 75 -9.24 -0.77 8.77
C THR A 75 -8.53 0.44 8.18
N PHE A 76 -7.47 0.22 7.40
CA PHE A 76 -6.83 1.31 6.68
C PHE A 76 -7.83 1.98 5.73
N LYS A 77 -8.05 3.29 5.92
CA LYS A 77 -8.91 4.11 5.07
C LYS A 77 -8.12 5.19 4.36
N LEU A 78 -8.30 5.26 3.06
CA LEU A 78 -7.73 6.23 2.14
C LEU A 78 -8.84 7.15 1.62
N GLU A 79 -8.97 8.32 2.23
CA GLU A 79 -9.96 9.30 1.81
C GLU A 79 -9.45 10.13 0.62
N VAL A 80 -10.26 10.20 -0.43
CA VAL A 80 -9.93 10.90 -1.66
C VAL A 80 -11.09 11.77 -2.14
N ALA A 81 -10.78 12.87 -2.82
CA ALA A 81 -11.79 13.70 -3.46
C ALA A 81 -11.93 13.32 -4.94
N PRO A 82 -13.15 13.41 -5.53
CA PRO A 82 -13.37 13.18 -6.95
C PRO A 82 -12.51 14.09 -7.85
N GLY A 83 -12.03 13.57 -8.98
CA GLY A 83 -11.28 14.31 -9.99
C GLY A 83 -9.84 14.71 -9.62
N ASN A 84 -9.35 14.30 -8.45
CA ASN A 84 -7.99 14.58 -7.99
C ASN A 84 -7.01 13.47 -8.34
N THR A 85 -5.72 13.82 -8.38
CA THR A 85 -4.62 12.85 -8.47
C THR A 85 -3.86 12.78 -7.15
N TYR A 86 -3.49 11.59 -6.73
CA TYR A 86 -2.74 11.30 -5.50
C TYR A 86 -1.47 10.53 -5.83
N LEU A 87 -0.38 10.80 -5.11
CA LEU A 87 0.85 10.01 -5.16
C LEU A 87 0.82 8.99 -4.01
N LEU A 88 0.76 7.70 -4.34
CA LEU A 88 0.86 6.62 -3.38
C LEU A 88 2.30 6.10 -3.38
N ARG A 89 2.87 5.93 -2.19
CA ARG A 89 4.17 5.30 -1.99
C ARG A 89 3.93 3.90 -1.45
N LEU A 90 4.08 2.92 -2.32
CA LEU A 90 3.92 1.51 -2.00
C LEU A 90 5.26 0.99 -1.49
N ILE A 91 5.21 0.26 -0.37
CA ILE A 91 6.36 -0.38 0.26
C ILE A 91 5.93 -1.79 0.63
N ASN A 92 6.58 -2.80 0.06
CA ASN A 92 6.44 -4.14 0.58
C ASN A 92 7.42 -4.33 1.73
N ALA A 93 6.89 -4.38 2.95
CA ALA A 93 7.61 -4.67 4.18
C ALA A 93 7.24 -6.05 4.76
N ALA A 94 6.62 -6.93 3.95
CA ALA A 94 6.53 -8.35 4.26
C ALA A 94 7.92 -8.99 4.30
N LEU A 95 8.04 -10.11 5.02
CA LEU A 95 9.31 -10.82 5.18
C LEU A 95 9.55 -11.76 4.00
N ASN A 96 8.53 -12.51 3.59
CA ASN A 96 8.70 -13.61 2.64
C ASN A 96 7.88 -13.46 1.35
N ASP A 97 6.73 -12.79 1.41
CA ASP A 97 5.76 -12.84 0.31
C ASP A 97 5.88 -11.67 -0.67
N GLU A 98 5.91 -11.99 -1.97
CA GLU A 98 5.70 -11.03 -3.05
C GLU A 98 4.21 -10.71 -3.16
N LEU A 99 3.85 -9.44 -3.38
CA LEU A 99 2.46 -9.00 -3.31
C LEU A 99 1.97 -8.42 -4.64
N LEU A 100 0.74 -8.78 -4.97
CA LEU A 100 -0.08 -8.14 -6.00
C LEU A 100 -1.04 -7.16 -5.35
N LEU A 101 -0.83 -5.87 -5.59
CA LEU A 101 -1.67 -4.79 -5.06
C LEU A 101 -2.59 -4.25 -6.14
N GLY A 102 -3.83 -3.95 -5.78
CA GLY A 102 -4.78 -3.29 -6.68
C GLY A 102 -5.77 -2.42 -5.92
N ILE A 103 -6.36 -1.46 -6.64
CA ILE A 103 -7.49 -0.68 -6.15
C ILE A 103 -8.68 -0.95 -7.07
N ALA A 104 -9.77 -1.45 -6.50
CA ALA A 104 -10.96 -1.82 -7.23
C ALA A 104 -11.44 -0.64 -8.10
N ASN A 105 -11.66 -0.91 -9.38
CA ASN A 105 -12.18 0.06 -10.35
C ASN A 105 -11.29 1.30 -10.58
N HIS A 106 -9.98 1.22 -10.29
CA HIS A 106 -9.01 2.28 -10.54
C HIS A 106 -7.80 1.78 -11.33
N ILE A 107 -7.21 2.68 -12.11
CA ILE A 107 -5.94 2.47 -12.82
C ILE A 107 -4.87 3.26 -12.07
N LEU A 108 -3.70 2.64 -11.91
CA LEU A 108 -2.53 3.17 -11.25
C LEU A 108 -1.45 3.46 -12.30
N THR A 109 -0.87 4.64 -12.28
CA THR A 109 0.27 4.98 -13.15
C THR A 109 1.57 4.84 -12.37
N VAL A 110 2.42 3.88 -12.68
CA VAL A 110 3.73 3.73 -12.05
C VAL A 110 4.67 4.81 -12.55
N VAL A 111 5.39 5.49 -11.66
CA VAL A 111 6.29 6.60 -12.03
C VAL A 111 7.68 6.49 -11.43
N GLU A 112 7.85 5.70 -10.37
CA GLU A 112 9.13 5.50 -9.70
C GLU A 112 9.19 4.08 -9.14
N VAL A 113 10.36 3.44 -9.23
CA VAL A 113 10.68 2.17 -8.58
C VAL A 113 12.03 2.31 -7.92
N ASP A 114 12.14 1.93 -6.64
CA ASP A 114 13.37 1.98 -5.85
C ASP A 114 14.12 3.32 -5.93
N ALA A 115 13.35 4.42 -5.76
CA ALA A 115 13.83 5.81 -5.83
C ALA A 115 14.39 6.24 -7.21
N ILE A 116 14.11 5.48 -8.26
CA ILE A 116 14.49 5.80 -9.64
C ILE A 116 13.23 6.04 -10.46
N TYR A 117 13.17 7.19 -11.13
CA TYR A 117 12.07 7.50 -12.05
C TYR A 117 12.09 6.54 -13.23
N VAL A 118 10.92 5.99 -13.54
CA VAL A 118 10.70 5.13 -14.70
C VAL A 118 9.86 5.85 -15.74
N LYS A 119 9.86 5.35 -16.97
CA LYS A 119 8.91 5.81 -17.98
C LYS A 119 7.49 5.47 -17.48
N PRO A 120 6.58 6.46 -17.34
CA PRO A 120 5.27 6.18 -16.77
C PRO A 120 4.48 5.17 -17.59
N PHE A 121 3.83 4.24 -16.90
CA PHE A 121 2.93 3.26 -17.51
C PHE A 121 1.73 2.98 -16.61
N ASP A 122 0.60 2.64 -17.21
CA ASP A 122 -0.67 2.40 -16.54
C ASP A 122 -0.87 0.91 -16.28
N THR A 123 -1.32 0.56 -15.08
CA THR A 123 -1.64 -0.81 -14.67
C THR A 123 -2.81 -0.84 -13.68
N VAL A 124 -3.53 -1.96 -13.62
CA VAL A 124 -4.57 -2.21 -12.60
C VAL A 124 -4.02 -2.92 -11.36
N THR A 125 -2.90 -3.63 -11.51
CA THR A 125 -2.27 -4.42 -10.47
C THR A 125 -0.77 -4.17 -10.47
N ILE A 126 -0.17 -4.07 -9.29
CA ILE A 126 1.26 -3.83 -9.11
C ILE A 126 1.83 -5.04 -8.40
N HIS A 127 2.86 -5.63 -9.00
CA HIS A 127 3.68 -6.65 -8.37
C HIS A 127 4.85 -5.99 -7.64
N ILE A 128 5.05 -6.31 -6.36
CA ILE A 128 6.12 -5.74 -5.54
C ILE A 128 6.71 -6.82 -4.63
N ALA A 129 8.01 -7.04 -4.76
CA ALA A 129 8.72 -8.00 -3.94
C ALA A 129 9.10 -7.37 -2.57
N PRO A 130 9.37 -8.17 -1.53
CA PRO A 130 9.86 -7.68 -0.25
C PRO A 130 11.01 -6.68 -0.43
N ARG A 131 11.02 -5.61 0.38
CA ARG A 131 11.99 -4.50 0.37
C ARG A 131 11.87 -3.53 -0.82
N GLN A 132 11.12 -3.85 -1.87
CA GLN A 132 10.93 -2.93 -2.99
C GLN A 132 10.00 -1.79 -2.63
N THR A 133 10.19 -0.67 -3.32
CA THR A 133 9.32 0.52 -3.23
C THR A 133 8.89 0.98 -4.60
N ALA A 134 7.65 1.44 -4.71
CA ALA A 134 7.13 2.03 -5.95
C ALA A 134 6.31 3.28 -5.63
N ASN A 135 6.51 4.37 -6.38
CA ASN A 135 5.57 5.48 -6.34
C ASN A 135 4.63 5.37 -7.55
N VAL A 136 3.33 5.46 -7.25
CA VAL A 136 2.27 5.36 -8.25
C VAL A 136 1.29 6.52 -8.14
N LEU A 137 0.75 6.94 -9.27
CA LEU A 137 -0.31 7.94 -9.32
C LEU A 137 -1.66 7.24 -9.35
N LEU A 138 -2.51 7.61 -8.39
CA LEU A 138 -3.91 7.26 -8.34
C LEU A 138 -4.72 8.44 -8.89
N LYS A 139 -5.42 8.23 -10.01
CA LYS A 139 -6.37 9.21 -10.57
C LYS A 139 -7.78 8.84 -10.13
N THR A 140 -8.41 9.71 -9.36
CA THR A 140 -9.80 9.50 -8.94
C THR A 140 -10.76 9.91 -10.03
N LYS A 141 -11.89 9.23 -10.08
CA LYS A 141 -12.93 9.46 -11.07
C LYS A 141 -13.70 10.76 -10.76
N PRO A 142 -14.28 11.42 -11.79
CA PRO A 142 -14.99 12.69 -11.61
C PRO A 142 -16.34 12.53 -10.90
N HIS A 143 -17.02 11.39 -11.05
CA HIS A 143 -18.40 11.18 -10.58
C HIS A 143 -18.54 9.99 -9.63
N HIS A 144 -18.02 10.12 -8.42
CA HIS A 144 -18.12 9.08 -7.38
C HIS A 144 -18.24 9.66 -5.96
N ALA A 145 -19.01 10.73 -5.75
CA ALA A 145 -19.21 11.24 -4.38
C ALA A 145 -19.83 10.15 -3.48
N ASN A 146 -19.21 9.88 -2.32
CA ASN A 146 -19.63 8.88 -1.34
C ASN A 146 -19.52 7.41 -1.78
N ALA A 147 -18.70 7.10 -2.79
CA ALA A 147 -18.39 5.72 -3.17
C ALA A 147 -17.20 5.18 -2.37
N THR A 148 -17.24 3.90 -2.00
CA THR A 148 -16.14 3.17 -1.39
C THR A 148 -15.65 2.05 -2.31
N PHE A 149 -14.34 1.84 -2.34
CA PHE A 149 -13.67 0.82 -3.13
C PHE A 149 -12.67 0.06 -2.25
N PHE A 150 -12.46 -1.23 -2.50
CA PHE A 150 -11.40 -1.95 -1.82
C PHE A 150 -10.04 -1.64 -2.44
N THR A 151 -9.05 -1.42 -1.58
CA THR A 151 -7.63 -1.56 -1.90
C THR A 151 -7.21 -2.93 -1.40
N THR A 152 -6.68 -3.80 -2.23
CA THR A 152 -6.36 -5.18 -1.85
C THR A 152 -4.90 -5.49 -2.11
N ALA A 153 -4.30 -6.31 -1.25
CA ALA A 153 -3.01 -6.96 -1.51
C ALA A 153 -3.16 -8.48 -1.28
N THR A 154 -2.58 -9.27 -2.18
CA THR A 154 -2.62 -10.73 -2.15
C THR A 154 -1.25 -11.29 -2.53
N PRO A 155 -0.81 -12.42 -1.96
CA PRO A 155 0.47 -13.01 -2.32
C PRO A 155 0.51 -13.48 -3.78
N TYR A 156 1.67 -13.34 -4.42
CA TYR A 156 2.01 -13.98 -5.66
C TYR A 156 2.92 -15.17 -5.39
N VAL A 157 2.46 -16.38 -5.74
CA VAL A 157 3.21 -17.62 -5.47
C VAL A 157 3.28 -18.47 -6.73
N SER A 158 4.51 -18.86 -7.08
CA SER A 158 4.80 -19.76 -8.21
C SER A 158 5.53 -21.05 -7.77
N GLY A 159 5.95 -21.13 -6.51
CA GLY A 159 6.69 -22.27 -5.94
C GLY A 159 5.86 -23.14 -4.98
N PRO A 160 6.37 -24.32 -4.58
CA PRO A 160 5.67 -25.26 -3.71
C PRO A 160 5.79 -24.96 -2.20
N GLY A 161 6.32 -23.79 -1.82
CA GLY A 161 6.49 -23.39 -0.42
C GLY A 161 5.16 -23.09 0.27
N THR A 162 5.14 -23.17 1.60
CA THR A 162 3.99 -22.71 2.39
C THR A 162 3.99 -21.18 2.48
N PHE A 163 2.82 -20.57 2.32
CA PHE A 163 2.61 -19.12 2.36
C PHE A 163 1.26 -18.80 3.01
N ASP A 164 1.07 -17.55 3.46
CA ASP A 164 -0.25 -17.09 3.90
C ASP A 164 -1.09 -16.74 2.67
N ASN A 165 -2.11 -17.55 2.36
CA ASN A 165 -3.01 -17.33 1.24
C ASN A 165 -4.17 -16.35 1.55
N SER A 166 -4.03 -15.53 2.59
CA SER A 166 -5.01 -14.50 2.90
C SER A 166 -4.91 -13.30 1.95
N THR A 167 -6.04 -12.61 1.76
CA THR A 167 -6.08 -11.32 1.06
C THR A 167 -6.35 -10.24 2.09
N VAL A 168 -5.47 -9.25 2.16
CA VAL A 168 -5.68 -8.06 2.98
C VAL A 168 -6.43 -7.01 2.19
N ALA A 169 -7.34 -6.29 2.85
CA ALA A 169 -8.07 -5.18 2.24
C ALA A 169 -8.06 -3.91 3.10
N GLY A 170 -7.89 -2.77 2.45
CA GLY A 170 -8.19 -1.44 2.94
C GLY A 170 -9.36 -0.84 2.17
N ILE A 171 -9.77 0.37 2.56
CA ILE A 171 -10.90 1.07 1.96
C ILE A 171 -10.38 2.36 1.34
N LEU A 172 -10.65 2.57 0.06
CA LEU A 172 -10.58 3.88 -0.58
C LEU A 172 -11.97 4.51 -0.55
N GLU A 173 -12.10 5.68 0.07
CA GLU A 173 -13.37 6.35 0.32
C GLU A 173 -13.40 7.70 -0.38
N TYR A 174 -14.39 7.90 -1.25
CA TYR A 174 -14.61 9.17 -1.90
C TYR A 174 -15.37 10.12 -0.98
N ILE A 175 -14.68 11.13 -0.48
CA ILE A 175 -15.28 12.19 0.33
C ILE A 175 -15.68 13.38 -0.54
N ALA A 176 -16.80 14.03 -0.19
CA ALA A 176 -17.14 15.33 -0.77
C ALA A 176 -15.98 16.31 -0.50
N ALA A 177 -15.61 17.12 -1.49
CA ALA A 177 -14.56 18.10 -1.33
C ALA A 177 -14.88 18.98 -0.11
N PRO A 178 -14.03 19.01 0.93
CA PRO A 178 -14.33 19.78 2.13
C PRO A 178 -14.34 21.27 1.76
N ARG A 179 -15.37 22.01 2.20
CA ARG A 179 -15.30 23.47 2.30
C ARG A 179 -14.20 23.80 3.30
N SER A 180 -13.03 24.22 2.80
CA SER A 180 -11.84 24.80 3.45
C SER A 180 -11.42 24.30 4.85
N ASN A 181 -10.11 24.01 4.94
CA ASN A 181 -9.28 23.98 6.15
C ASN A 181 -9.64 22.95 7.23
N HIS A 182 -8.88 21.84 7.24
CA HIS A 182 -8.17 21.38 8.43
C HIS A 182 -7.08 20.38 8.01
N SER A 183 -5.85 20.60 8.49
CA SER A 183 -4.75 19.64 8.36
C SER A 183 -5.20 18.29 8.94
N ARG A 184 -5.49 17.31 8.09
CA ARG A 184 -5.79 15.95 8.55
C ARG A 184 -4.48 15.28 8.93
N LYS A 185 -4.34 14.98 10.23
CA LYS A 185 -3.29 14.09 10.75
C LYS A 185 -3.44 12.73 10.04
N LEU A 186 -2.32 12.13 9.64
CA LEU A 186 -2.30 10.72 9.27
C LEU A 186 -2.94 9.90 10.41
N PRO A 187 -3.71 8.84 10.10
CA PRO A 187 -4.25 7.98 11.14
C PRO A 187 -3.10 7.48 12.02
N LEU A 188 -3.25 7.74 13.32
CA LEU A 188 -2.37 7.28 14.37
C LEU A 188 -2.43 5.75 14.46
N GLN A 189 -1.31 5.19 14.93
CA GLN A 189 -1.03 3.78 15.23
C GLN A 189 -2.26 2.91 15.52
N ALA A 190 -2.26 1.70 14.93
CA ALA A 190 -3.23 0.65 15.23
C ALA A 190 -3.23 0.30 16.73
N ASN A 191 -4.41 0.26 17.34
CA ASN A 191 -4.60 -0.45 18.60
C ASN A 191 -4.86 -1.93 18.25
N PHE A 192 -3.87 -2.78 18.51
CA PHE A 192 -3.92 -4.21 18.21
C PHE A 192 -4.81 -4.97 19.20
N THR A 193 -6.14 -4.79 19.16
CA THR A 193 -7.07 -5.53 20.03
C THR A 193 -7.54 -6.86 19.44
N CYS A 194 -7.05 -7.24 18.26
CA CYS A 194 -7.54 -8.38 17.49
C CYS A 194 -6.59 -9.58 17.48
N PHE A 195 -5.38 -9.40 18.00
CA PHE A 195 -4.30 -10.38 17.94
C PHE A 195 -3.74 -10.72 19.33
N GLU A 196 -4.53 -10.51 20.38
CA GLU A 196 -4.29 -11.06 21.73
C GLU A 196 -4.90 -12.45 21.88
#